data_AF-A0A947XQF3-F1
#
_entry.id   AF-A0A947XQF3-F1
#
_cell.length_a   1.000
_cell.length_b   1.000
_cell.length_c   1.000
_cell.angle_alpha   90.00
_cell.angle_beta   90.00
_cell.angle_gamma   90.00
#
_symmetry.space_group_name_H-M   'P 1'
#
loop_
_entity.id
_entity.type
_entity.pdbx_description
1 polymer ?
#
loop_
_entity_poly.entity_id
_entity_poly.type
_entity_poly.pdbx_seq_one_letter_code
_entity_poly.pdbx_strand_id
1 'polypeptide(L)'
;MGISRRSLSEAQKLACGEGRNRSIEALLKYQKANPAPKGKESHNWKGGRLKSKYGYIYIYCPTHPKANALGYVAEHRLVMERMLGRYLLTSEKVHHLNGIRDDNRPENLKHLSPAGHNIYNQLCAHCELRKEIRLLRWQVKELIGQSQGVLINED
;
A
#
# COMPACT_ATOMS: atom_id res chain seq x y z
N MET A 1 -8.52 -68.27 -15.41
CA MET A 1 -8.20 -66.82 -15.47
C MET A 1 -9.25 -66.08 -14.66
N GLY A 2 -8.84 -65.23 -13.72
CA GLY A 2 -9.74 -64.42 -12.91
C GLY A 2 -8.93 -63.65 -11.89
N ILE A 3 -8.65 -62.39 -12.20
CA ILE A 3 -7.67 -61.53 -11.52
C ILE A 3 -8.15 -61.22 -10.10
N SER A 4 -7.36 -61.65 -9.11
CA SER A 4 -7.51 -61.29 -7.70
C SER A 4 -7.33 -59.78 -7.52
N ARG A 5 -8.37 -59.11 -6.99
CA ARG A 5 -8.31 -57.69 -6.57
C ARG A 5 -7.36 -57.59 -5.37
N ARG A 6 -6.10 -57.23 -5.65
CA ARG A 6 -5.13 -56.89 -4.60
C ARG A 6 -5.66 -55.73 -3.77
N SER A 7 -5.73 -55.96 -2.47
CA SER A 7 -6.03 -54.99 -1.43
C SER A 7 -5.09 -53.79 -1.52
N LEU A 8 -5.64 -52.60 -1.42
CA LEU A 8 -4.87 -51.37 -1.28
C LEU A 8 -4.10 -51.43 0.04
N SER A 9 -2.79 -51.15 -0.01
CA SER A 9 -1.91 -51.12 1.15
C SER A 9 -2.40 -50.08 2.17
N GLU A 10 -2.30 -50.42 3.47
CA GLU A 10 -2.55 -49.54 4.62
C GLU A 10 -1.89 -48.14 4.54
N ALA A 11 -0.85 -47.99 3.71
CA ALA A 11 -0.17 -46.72 3.42
C ALA A 11 -1.07 -45.64 2.79
N GLN A 12 -2.24 -45.98 2.23
CA GLN A 12 -3.15 -44.98 1.63
C GLN A 12 -4.22 -44.43 2.61
N LYS A 13 -4.31 -44.96 3.84
CA LYS A 13 -5.25 -44.46 4.87
C LYS A 13 -4.67 -43.38 5.79
N LEU A 14 -3.39 -43.01 5.63
CA LEU A 14 -2.72 -41.98 6.43
C LEU A 14 -2.71 -40.57 5.79
N ALA A 15 -3.73 -40.24 5.00
CA ALA A 15 -3.89 -38.93 4.38
C ALA A 15 -5.01 -38.11 5.04
N CYS A 16 -5.00 -37.98 6.38
CA CYS A 16 -5.63 -36.88 7.13
C CYS A 16 -5.29 -36.99 8.63
N GLY A 17 -4.00 -36.89 8.97
CA GLY A 17 -3.52 -36.97 10.35
C GLY A 17 -3.49 -35.59 11.04
N GLU A 18 -4.49 -35.37 11.89
CA GLU A 18 -4.38 -34.80 13.24
C GLU A 18 -3.83 -33.36 13.44
N GLY A 19 -4.64 -32.57 14.15
CA GLY A 19 -4.42 -31.16 14.46
C GLY A 19 -3.09 -30.87 15.13
N ARG A 20 -2.32 -29.96 14.54
CA ARG A 20 -1.13 -29.36 15.15
C ARG A 20 -1.54 -28.30 16.18
N ASN A 21 -2.01 -28.72 17.35
CA ASN A 21 -2.04 -27.85 18.53
C ASN A 21 -0.61 -27.69 19.06
N ARG A 22 0.24 -26.96 18.32
CA ARG A 22 1.54 -26.51 18.82
C ARG A 22 1.26 -25.50 19.93
N SER A 23 1.79 -25.73 21.13
CA SER A 23 1.71 -24.75 22.21
C SER A 23 2.27 -23.41 21.73
N ILE A 24 1.66 -22.31 22.19
CA ILE A 24 2.13 -20.95 21.84
C ILE A 24 3.62 -20.81 22.18
N GLU A 25 4.09 -21.42 23.27
CA GLU A 25 5.49 -21.48 23.65
C GLU A 25 6.39 -22.15 22.59
N ALA A 26 5.98 -23.29 22.04
CA ALA A 26 6.73 -23.99 21.00
C ALA A 26 6.82 -23.16 19.71
N LEU A 27 5.74 -22.44 19.36
CA LEU A 27 5.72 -21.53 18.22
C LEU A 27 6.66 -20.33 18.42
N LEU A 28 6.63 -19.71 19.61
CA LEU A 28 7.50 -18.60 19.96
C LEU A 28 8.98 -19.01 19.96
N LYS A 29 9.30 -20.20 20.48
CA LYS A 29 10.66 -20.77 20.48
C LYS A 29 11.17 -20.98 19.04
N TYR A 30 10.33 -21.53 18.17
CA TYR A 30 10.68 -21.74 16.76
C TYR A 30 10.92 -20.42 16.01
N GLN A 31 10.06 -19.42 16.20
CA GLN A 31 10.21 -18.10 15.56
C GLN A 31 11.49 -17.36 16.00
N LYS A 32 11.88 -17.48 17.27
CA LYS A 32 13.15 -16.93 17.77
C LYS A 32 14.36 -17.63 17.16
N ALA A 33 14.29 -18.96 16.98
CA ALA A 33 15.39 -19.75 16.41
C ALA A 33 15.54 -19.57 14.90
N ASN A 34 14.45 -19.28 14.18
CA ASN A 34 14.43 -19.11 12.73
C ASN A 34 13.83 -17.74 12.36
N PRO A 35 14.58 -16.64 12.51
CA PRO A 35 14.10 -15.33 12.11
C PRO A 35 13.89 -15.32 10.60
N ALA A 36 12.72 -14.87 10.15
CA ALA A 36 12.52 -14.59 8.74
C ALA A 36 13.52 -13.49 8.31
N PRO A 37 14.19 -13.64 7.15
CA PRO A 37 15.12 -12.62 6.66
C PRO A 37 14.39 -11.31 6.43
N LYS A 38 14.97 -10.21 6.93
CA LYS A 38 14.38 -8.86 6.90
C LYS A 38 15.19 -7.92 6.03
N GLY A 39 14.54 -6.86 5.55
CA GLY A 39 15.21 -5.83 4.77
C GLY A 39 15.87 -6.43 3.53
N LYS A 40 17.14 -6.08 3.28
CA LYS A 40 17.91 -6.51 2.11
C LYS A 40 18.08 -8.02 1.97
N GLU A 41 17.98 -8.76 3.07
CA GLU A 41 18.15 -10.22 3.08
C GLU A 41 16.86 -10.96 2.67
N SER A 42 15.72 -10.27 2.65
CA SER A 42 14.45 -10.85 2.23
C SER A 42 14.41 -10.99 0.71
N HIS A 43 13.99 -12.15 0.20
CA HIS A 43 13.73 -12.33 -1.24
C HIS A 43 12.64 -11.39 -1.79
N ASN A 44 11.79 -10.84 -0.91
CA ASN A 44 10.77 -9.85 -1.26
C ASN A 44 11.29 -8.41 -1.25
N TRP A 45 12.59 -8.20 -1.01
CA TRP A 45 13.19 -6.87 -0.95
C TRP A 45 13.24 -6.19 -2.32
N LYS A 46 12.43 -5.14 -2.49
CA LYS A 46 12.38 -4.33 -3.71
C LYS A 46 13.18 -3.03 -3.55
N GLY A 47 14.44 -3.15 -3.16
CA GLY A 47 15.35 -2.00 -3.00
C GLY A 47 14.96 -1.03 -1.87
N GLY A 48 14.09 -1.46 -0.95
CA GLY A 48 13.61 -0.62 0.16
C GLY A 48 12.57 0.41 -0.25
N ARG A 49 11.97 0.28 -1.44
CA ARG A 49 10.86 1.11 -1.90
C ARG A 49 9.53 0.40 -1.64
N LEU A 50 8.64 1.05 -0.91
CA LEU A 50 7.32 0.53 -0.56
C LEU A 50 6.23 1.49 -1.03
N LYS A 51 5.24 1.00 -1.79
CA LYS A 51 4.03 1.74 -2.10
C LYS A 51 2.94 1.41 -1.09
N SER A 52 2.44 2.42 -0.39
CA SER A 52 1.32 2.29 0.53
C SER A 52 0.00 2.09 -0.24
N LYS A 53 -1.00 1.48 0.42
CA LYS A 53 -2.39 1.43 -0.09
C LYS A 53 -2.97 2.80 -0.45
N TYR A 54 -2.45 3.86 0.17
CA TYR A 54 -2.86 5.24 -0.09
C TYR A 54 -2.10 5.90 -1.25
N GLY A 55 -1.24 5.18 -1.97
CA GLY A 55 -0.49 5.68 -3.12
C GLY A 55 0.84 6.37 -2.79
N TYR A 56 1.17 6.56 -1.50
CA TYR A 56 2.45 7.14 -1.10
C TYR A 56 3.60 6.15 -1.28
N ILE A 57 4.74 6.67 -1.73
CA ILE A 57 6.00 5.93 -1.76
C ILE A 57 6.81 6.19 -0.50
N TYR A 58 7.34 5.11 0.08
CA TYR A 58 8.24 5.10 1.21
C TYR A 58 9.58 4.50 0.80
N ILE A 59 10.66 5.07 1.33
CA ILE A 59 12.04 4.63 1.13
C ILE A 59 12.61 4.20 2.47
N TYR A 60 13.27 3.05 2.49
CA TYR A 60 13.96 2.54 3.66
C TYR A 60 15.19 3.40 3.94
N CYS A 61 15.15 4.12 5.05
CA CYS A 61 16.23 4.97 5.55
C CYS A 61 16.22 4.86 7.09
N PRO A 62 16.74 3.77 7.67
CA PRO A 62 16.62 3.49 9.10
C PRO A 62 17.40 4.48 9.98
N THR A 63 18.38 5.17 9.41
CA THR A 63 19.19 6.19 10.08
C THR A 63 18.51 7.56 10.10
N HIS A 64 17.40 7.75 9.38
CA HIS A 64 16.73 9.04 9.31
C HIS A 64 16.04 9.38 10.64
N PRO A 65 16.20 10.60 11.18
CA PRO A 65 15.62 10.98 12.47
C PRO A 65 14.07 10.97 12.47
N LYS A 66 13.47 10.99 11.29
CA LYS A 66 12.01 10.91 11.08
C LYS A 66 11.58 9.62 10.37
N ALA A 67 12.39 8.57 10.43
CA ALA A 67 11.96 7.24 10.00
C ALA A 67 10.83 6.73 10.90
N ASN A 68 9.91 5.96 10.32
CA ASN A 68 8.90 5.24 11.09
C ASN A 68 9.52 4.06 11.85
N ALA A 69 8.72 3.35 12.66
CA ALA A 69 9.17 2.19 13.44
C ALA A 69 9.78 1.05 12.59
N LEU A 70 9.52 1.04 11.27
CA LEU A 70 10.06 0.07 10.33
C LEU A 70 11.30 0.59 9.58
N GLY A 71 11.79 1.79 9.89
CA GLY A 71 12.94 2.41 9.25
C GLY A 71 12.62 3.06 7.90
N TYR A 72 11.37 3.38 7.59
CA TYR A 72 10.96 4.00 6.33
C TYR A 72 10.58 5.47 6.48
N VAL A 73 10.88 6.26 5.45
CA VAL A 73 10.51 7.68 5.32
C VAL A 73 9.74 7.88 4.02
N ALA A 74 8.77 8.79 4.00
CA ALA A 74 8.04 9.10 2.78
C ALA A 74 8.95 9.80 1.75
N GLU A 75 8.94 9.33 0.50
CA GLU A 75 9.85 9.81 -0.56
C GLU A 75 9.70 11.31 -0.83
N HIS A 76 8.47 11.82 -0.90
CA HIS A 76 8.21 13.26 -1.08
C HIS A 76 8.84 14.13 0.02
N ARG A 77 8.96 13.63 1.26
CA ARG A 77 9.64 14.36 2.33
C ARG A 77 11.13 14.40 2.08
N LEU A 78 11.74 13.26 1.74
CA LEU A 78 13.17 13.17 1.44
C LEU A 78 13.57 14.07 0.25
N VAL A 79 12.75 14.12 -0.80
CA VAL A 79 12.99 15.01 -1.94
C VAL A 79 12.96 16.47 -1.48
N MET A 80 11.95 16.87 -0.70
CA MET A 80 11.86 18.24 -0.20
C MET A 80 12.97 18.60 0.80
N GLU A 81 13.36 17.69 1.68
CA GLU A 81 14.49 17.86 2.61
C GLU A 81 15.80 18.07 1.85
N ARG A 82 16.01 17.33 0.76
CA ARG A 82 17.16 17.53 -0.12
C ARG A 82 17.15 18.91 -0.79
N MET A 83 15.98 19.38 -1.24
CA MET A 83 15.86 20.71 -1.84
C MET A 83 16.11 21.84 -0.83
N LEU A 84 15.66 21.66 0.41
CA LEU A 84 15.83 22.65 1.48
C LEU A 84 17.22 22.60 2.15
N GLY A 85 17.97 21.52 1.95
CA GLY A 85 19.26 21.30 2.62
C GLY A 85 19.14 21.07 4.14
N ARG A 86 17.93 20.81 4.66
CA ARG A 86 17.66 20.53 6.07
C ARG A 86 16.52 19.54 6.24
N TYR A 87 16.45 18.91 7.41
CA TYR A 87 15.29 18.09 7.77
C TYR A 87 14.03 18.94 7.91
N LEU A 88 12.90 18.35 7.49
CA LEU A 88 11.59 18.97 7.66
C LEU A 88 11.13 18.78 9.10
N LEU A 89 10.52 19.82 9.65
CA LEU A 89 9.84 19.77 10.92
C LEU A 89 8.63 18.82 10.82
N THR A 90 8.17 18.34 11.98
CA THR A 90 6.95 17.50 12.07
C THR A 90 5.70 18.28 11.69
N SER A 91 5.72 19.60 11.91
CA SER A 91 4.66 20.53 11.59
C SER A 91 4.63 20.93 10.10
N GLU A 92 5.76 20.79 9.40
CA GLU A 92 5.87 21.07 7.96
C GLU A 92 5.30 19.93 7.11
N LYS A 93 4.57 20.31 6.06
CA LYS A 93 3.89 19.38 5.16
C LYS A 93 4.37 19.59 3.73
N VAL A 94 4.31 18.52 2.94
CA VAL A 94 4.63 18.54 1.52
C VAL A 94 3.38 18.10 0.77
N HIS A 95 3.00 18.88 -0.24
CA HIS A 95 1.79 18.67 -1.03
C HIS A 95 2.13 18.36 -2.49
N HIS A 96 1.39 17.44 -3.10
CA HIS A 96 1.52 17.08 -4.52
C HIS A 96 0.57 17.92 -5.37
N LEU A 97 1.11 18.77 -6.25
CA LEU A 97 0.33 19.73 -7.05
C LEU A 97 -0.64 19.04 -8.02
N ASN A 98 -0.18 18.01 -8.74
CA ASN A 98 -1.02 17.21 -9.64
C ASN A 98 -1.94 16.23 -8.89
N GLY A 99 -1.78 16.11 -7.57
CA GLY A 99 -2.58 15.23 -6.77
C GLY A 99 -2.28 13.73 -6.89
N ILE A 100 -1.23 13.36 -7.62
CA ILE A 100 -0.71 12.02 -7.82
C ILE A 100 0.39 11.79 -6.77
N ARG A 101 0.14 10.87 -5.82
CA ARG A 101 0.94 10.72 -4.58
C ARG A 101 2.26 9.98 -4.76
N ASP A 102 2.45 9.32 -5.91
CA ASP A 102 3.67 8.63 -6.31
C ASP A 102 4.53 9.44 -7.28
N ASP A 103 4.05 10.59 -7.77
CA ASP A 103 4.84 11.54 -8.56
C ASP A 103 5.62 12.48 -7.63
N ASN A 104 6.80 12.04 -7.20
CA ASN A 104 7.64 12.76 -6.24
C ASN A 104 8.69 13.66 -6.92
N ARG A 105 8.46 14.10 -8.15
CA ARG A 105 9.35 15.05 -8.83
C ARG A 105 9.34 16.41 -8.12
N PRO A 106 10.50 17.07 -7.91
CA PRO A 106 10.62 18.36 -7.20
C PRO A 106 9.59 19.41 -7.62
N GLU A 107 9.37 19.54 -8.94
CA GLU A 107 8.44 20.48 -9.55
C GLU A 107 6.97 20.21 -9.20
N ASN A 108 6.63 18.97 -8.83
CA ASN A 108 5.29 18.57 -8.43
C ASN A 108 5.05 18.70 -6.91
N LEU A 109 6.07 19.09 -6.14
CA LEU A 109 6.00 19.16 -4.68
C LEU A 109 5.99 20.61 -4.19
N LYS A 110 5.04 20.91 -3.30
CA LYS A 110 4.94 22.20 -2.61
C LYS A 110 5.21 22.04 -1.13
N HIS A 111 6.20 22.75 -0.62
CA HIS A 111 6.44 22.89 0.81
C HIS A 111 5.44 23.84 1.44
N LEU A 112 4.80 23.41 2.53
CA LEU A 112 3.82 24.20 3.27
C LEU A 112 4.29 24.34 4.71
N SER A 113 4.46 25.60 5.14
CA SER A 113 4.65 25.92 6.55
C SER A 113 3.38 25.63 7.33
N PRO A 114 3.44 25.49 8.66
CA PRO A 114 2.25 25.24 9.49
C PRO A 114 1.15 26.30 9.30
N ALA A 115 1.54 27.58 9.16
CA ALA A 115 0.62 28.66 8.85
C ALA A 115 0.03 28.55 7.43
N GLY A 116 0.84 28.15 6.45
CA GLY A 116 0.39 27.91 5.08
C GLY A 116 -0.49 26.66 4.91
N HIS A 117 -0.38 25.69 5.82
CA HIS A 117 -1.14 24.43 5.76
C HIS A 117 -2.62 24.64 6.05
N ASN A 118 -3.04 25.62 6.87
CA ASN A 118 -4.47 25.91 7.06
C ASN A 118 -5.11 26.54 5.81
N ILE A 119 -4.39 27.44 5.14
CA ILE A 119 -4.81 28.04 3.86
C ILE A 119 -4.92 26.94 2.78
N TYR A 120 -3.92 26.06 2.70
CA TYR A 120 -3.93 24.96 1.74
C TYR A 120 -4.88 23.81 2.11
N ASN A 121 -5.20 23.58 3.39
CA ASN A 121 -6.19 22.58 3.80
C ASN A 121 -7.60 22.98 3.37
N GLN A 122 -7.93 24.28 3.36
CA GLN A 122 -9.16 24.76 2.72
C GLN A 122 -9.15 24.43 1.21
N LEU A 123 -8.00 24.52 0.54
CA LEU A 123 -7.83 24.18 -0.88
C LEU A 123 -7.70 22.67 -1.18
N CYS A 124 -7.36 21.82 -0.20
CA CYS A 124 -6.95 20.42 -0.43
C CYS A 124 -7.80 19.36 0.29
N ALA A 125 -8.38 19.64 1.47
CA ALA A 125 -9.41 18.77 2.05
C ALA A 125 -10.72 18.82 1.23
N HIS A 126 -10.86 19.92 0.48
CA HIS A 126 -11.87 20.22 -0.53
C HIS A 126 -11.13 20.73 -1.78
N CYS A 127 -10.44 19.84 -2.51
CA CYS A 127 -10.26 20.16 -3.92
C CYS A 127 -11.68 20.09 -4.52
N GLU A 128 -12.38 21.23 -4.59
CA GLU A 128 -13.71 21.33 -5.23
C GLU A 128 -13.68 20.65 -6.58
N LEU A 129 -12.61 20.88 -7.35
CA LEU A 129 -12.30 20.17 -8.59
C LEU A 129 -12.31 18.64 -8.46
N ARG A 130 -11.83 18.00 -7.37
CA ARG A 130 -11.94 16.54 -7.22
C ARG A 130 -13.33 16.07 -6.79
N LYS A 131 -14.07 16.86 -6.01
CA LYS A 131 -15.46 16.54 -5.65
C LYS A 131 -16.35 16.69 -6.87
N GLU A 132 -16.18 17.77 -7.60
CA GLU A 132 -16.79 18.05 -8.89
C GLU A 132 -16.40 17.00 -9.94
N ILE A 133 -15.11 16.66 -10.12
CA ILE A 133 -14.69 15.54 -10.99
C ILE A 133 -15.33 14.22 -10.55
N ARG A 134 -15.49 13.97 -9.25
CA ARG A 134 -16.16 12.76 -8.76
C ARG A 134 -17.67 12.77 -9.08
N LEU A 135 -18.33 13.90 -8.87
CA LEU A 135 -19.76 14.09 -9.16
C LEU A 135 -20.03 14.01 -10.67
N LEU A 136 -19.23 14.71 -11.49
CA LEU A 136 -19.29 14.66 -12.94
C LEU A 136 -19.05 13.23 -13.46
N ARG A 137 -18.07 12.50 -12.92
CA ARG A 137 -17.85 11.08 -13.26
C ARG A 137 -19.05 10.20 -12.89
N TRP A 138 -19.73 10.49 -11.80
CA TRP A 138 -20.94 9.79 -11.41
C TRP A 138 -22.10 10.09 -12.36
N GLN A 139 -22.34 11.37 -12.68
CA GLN A 139 -23.37 11.79 -13.64
C GLN A 139 -23.16 11.20 -15.04
N VAL A 140 -21.92 11.21 -15.54
CA VAL A 140 -21.58 10.59 -16.84
C VAL A 140 -21.89 9.09 -16.83
N LYS A 141 -21.62 8.39 -15.72
CA LYS A 141 -21.93 6.96 -15.59
C LYS A 141 -23.44 6.69 -15.65
N GLU A 142 -24.25 7.51 -14.96
CA GLU A 142 -25.71 7.40 -14.99
C GLU A 142 -26.27 7.65 -16.39
N LEU A 143 -25.81 8.70 -17.08
CA LEU A 143 -26.25 9.02 -18.44
C LEU A 143 -25.88 7.92 -19.45
N ILE A 144 -24.68 7.34 -19.33
CA ILE A 144 -24.28 6.19 -20.15
C ILE A 144 -25.22 5.00 -19.88
N GLY A 145 -25.54 4.72 -18.62
CA GLY A 145 -26.49 3.65 -18.26
C GLY A 145 -27.89 3.88 -18.84
N GLN A 146 -28.38 5.12 -18.83
CA GLN A 146 -29.66 5.48 -19.44
C GLN A 146 -29.65 5.34 -20.96
N SER A 147 -28.56 5.75 -21.63
CA SER A 147 -28.42 5.63 -23.08
C SER A 147 -28.37 4.18 -23.58
N GLN A 148 -27.81 3.26 -22.78
CA GLN A 148 -27.75 1.83 -23.10
C GLN A 148 -29.06 1.08 -22.79
N GLY A 149 -29.91 1.62 -21.91
CA GLY A 149 -31.25 1.07 -21.63
C GLY A 149 -32.32 1.42 -22.67
N VAL A 150 -32.07 2.41 -23.54
CA VAL A 150 -33.01 2.84 -24.58
C VAL A 150 -32.93 1.97 -25.85
N LEU A 151 -31.85 1.20 -26.04
CA LEU A 151 -31.64 0.39 -27.25
C LEU A 151 -32.26 -1.03 -27.20
N ILE A 152 -33.22 -1.30 -26.30
CA ILE A 152 -33.80 -2.65 -26.14
C ILE A 152 -35.35 -2.67 -26.18
N ASN A 153 -36.00 -1.61 -26.66
CA ASN A 153 -37.46 -1.59 -26.79
C ASN A 153 -37.90 -0.98 -28.13
N GLU A 154 -37.42 -1.52 -29.25
CA GLU A 154 -38.17 -1.46 -30.51
C GLU A 154 -38.07 -2.85 -31.16
N ASP A 155 -39.24 -3.39 -31.51
CA ASP A 155 -39.60 -4.67 -32.17
C ASP A 155 -39.99 -5.87 -31.28
#